data_AF-A0A9E1UQP3-F1
#
_entry.id   AF-A0A9E1UQP3-F1
#
_cell.length_a   1.000
_cell.length_b   1.000
_cell.length_c   1.000
_cell.angle_alpha   90.00
_cell.angle_beta   90.00
_cell.angle_gamma   90.00
#
_symmetry.space_group_name_H-M   'P 1'
#
loop_
_entity.id
_entity.type
_entity.pdbx_description
1 polymer ?
#
loop_
_entity_poly.entity_id
_entity_poly.type
_entity_poly.pdbx_seq_one_letter_code
_entity_poly.pdbx_strand_id
1 'polypeptide(L)'
;MRLMICLWAMVGWAQAQQLEFSWHAPDRGAKVAKLIPGRRLPKYTPDTLFAEWTKAQVARWHVDHPAIPLEKAFAEYQAATPTDAELVADFPRHISPFGRVRSGKAAPAVAKKVLISYCPFCQSQSLRLSHDSQNPYHATTRCCGTELYGHAADFPPDYALNPNATVRFRHLDDTEVAVPCTLYRDRNGVEWELFIKTLFDQRRWLQVGGTLIRSYEKRFRATADPRYAHKIALLLDHVADTYYGLPLSYANELATGKDGGPLTRAEWEAPRPPGIFEVGELGGWNRRQPIFNKGWINMSDEHIWVEPFARVRHHPAFKHYSQKTYGDPEALDRKIMTKLLREVAMMFRNCFSQKLLTNYQEANYVSLWLLGVLVQDPLLIDFAAPAQETSMYNHTYQDGMNGEGAPNYMAMPGGYFYPYLRDPNGWLEHYPQFLKEHPFYHAANGEMRRLRTVRGQQVEFGDQHEYAFPRSFVRNPAQVAENERVGSRNWAGYGVGILRVGGPGHRQELCLSYTRAT
;
A
#
# COMPACT_ATOMS: atom_id res chain seq x y z
N MET A 1 -4.60 -0.37 -15.58
CA MET A 1 -3.45 -0.36 -14.63
C MET A 1 -2.16 -0.65 -15.39
N ARG A 2 -1.42 0.39 -15.77
CA ARG A 2 0.00 0.22 -16.15
C ARG A 2 0.74 -0.32 -14.94
N LEU A 3 1.68 -1.24 -15.17
CA LEU A 3 2.65 -1.72 -14.20
C LEU A 3 3.15 -0.55 -13.35
N MET A 4 2.74 -0.50 -12.08
CA MET A 4 3.37 0.31 -11.05
C MET A 4 4.53 -0.47 -10.41
N ILE A 5 5.18 -1.32 -11.21
CA ILE A 5 6.36 -2.14 -10.87
C ILE A 5 7.63 -1.60 -11.58
N CYS A 6 7.53 -0.68 -12.55
CA CYS A 6 8.68 -0.28 -13.37
C CYS A 6 9.06 1.20 -13.34
N LEU A 7 8.74 1.98 -12.29
CA LEU A 7 9.15 3.39 -12.23
C LEU A 7 9.75 3.85 -10.89
N TRP A 8 10.32 2.92 -10.13
CA TRP A 8 11.07 3.23 -8.89
C TRP A 8 12.59 3.06 -9.03
N ALA A 9 13.08 2.75 -10.23
CA ALA A 9 14.51 2.48 -10.45
C ALA A 9 15.38 3.73 -10.74
N MET A 10 14.82 4.94 -10.88
CA MET A 10 15.57 6.07 -11.49
C MET A 10 15.66 7.39 -10.70
N VAL A 11 15.27 7.46 -9.43
CA VAL A 11 15.54 8.68 -8.63
C VAL A 11 16.09 8.29 -7.25
N GLY A 12 17.41 8.41 -7.12
CA GLY A 12 18.14 8.10 -5.87
C GLY A 12 19.59 7.66 -6.04
N TRP A 13 20.20 7.83 -7.22
CA TRP A 13 21.54 7.32 -7.54
C TRP A 13 22.55 8.46 -7.72
N ALA A 14 22.69 9.32 -6.73
CA ALA A 14 23.80 10.27 -6.66
C ALA A 14 24.06 10.65 -5.20
N GLN A 15 24.83 9.82 -4.50
CA GLN A 15 25.73 10.14 -3.38
C GLN A 15 26.09 8.83 -2.68
N ALA A 16 27.05 8.09 -3.25
CA ALA A 16 27.86 7.18 -2.47
C ALA A 16 28.99 8.03 -1.86
N GLN A 17 28.83 8.47 -0.62
CA GLN A 17 29.98 8.92 0.15
C GLN A 17 30.91 7.71 0.34
N GLN A 18 32.20 7.91 0.05
CA GLN A 18 33.27 6.98 0.38
C GLN A 18 33.22 6.69 1.89
N LEU A 19 32.78 5.49 2.25
CA LEU A 19 32.94 4.92 3.58
C LEU A 19 33.60 3.55 3.41
N GLU A 20 34.92 3.52 3.60
CA GLU A 20 35.68 2.29 3.84
C GLU A 20 35.24 1.70 5.18
N PHE A 21 34.21 0.88 5.15
CA PHE A 21 33.90 -0.02 6.25
C PHE A 21 33.48 -1.34 5.62
N SER A 22 34.29 -2.40 5.77
CA SER A 22 33.79 -3.76 5.73
C SER A 22 33.36 -4.12 7.15
N TRP A 23 32.09 -4.45 7.33
CA TRP A 23 31.53 -4.71 8.64
C TRP A 23 31.63 -6.21 8.96
N HIS A 24 32.44 -6.55 9.95
CA HIS A 24 32.48 -7.88 10.56
C HIS A 24 31.96 -7.75 12.00
N ALA A 25 30.68 -8.11 12.25
CA ALA A 25 30.06 -8.03 13.57
C ALA A 25 29.77 -9.42 14.18
N PRO A 26 30.77 -10.04 14.82
CA PRO A 26 30.58 -11.32 15.51
C PRO A 26 29.68 -11.18 16.75
N ASP A 27 29.53 -9.95 17.29
CA ASP A 27 28.70 -9.64 18.44
C ASP A 27 27.22 -9.35 18.11
N ARG A 28 26.82 -9.51 16.83
CA ARG A 28 25.45 -9.25 16.37
C ARG A 28 24.41 -10.00 17.18
N GLY A 29 24.62 -11.29 17.44
CA GLY A 29 23.68 -12.10 18.24
C GLY A 29 23.46 -11.50 19.64
N ALA A 30 24.54 -11.06 20.30
CA ALA A 30 24.47 -10.43 21.61
C ALA A 30 23.85 -9.02 21.57
N LYS A 31 24.07 -8.25 20.50
CA LYS A 31 23.44 -6.94 20.30
C LYS A 31 21.94 -7.08 20.03
N VAL A 32 21.53 -8.01 19.16
CA VAL A 32 20.11 -8.32 18.88
C VAL A 32 19.41 -8.82 20.14
N ALA A 33 20.04 -9.70 20.92
CA ALA A 33 19.49 -10.18 22.20
C ALA A 33 19.34 -9.07 23.26
N LYS A 34 20.11 -7.96 23.14
CA LYS A 34 19.99 -6.77 24.00
C LYS A 34 18.98 -5.74 23.49
N LEU A 35 18.57 -5.83 22.22
CA LEU A 35 17.44 -5.05 21.72
C LEU A 35 16.19 -5.63 22.40
N ILE A 36 15.52 -4.81 23.19
CA ILE A 36 14.15 -5.10 23.62
C ILE A 36 13.31 -4.30 22.63
N PRO A 37 12.76 -4.97 21.60
CA PRO A 37 12.06 -4.28 20.52
C PRO A 37 10.94 -3.39 21.09
N GLY A 38 10.78 -2.18 20.57
CA GLY A 38 9.72 -1.28 21.00
C GLY A 38 9.94 -0.56 22.34
N ARG A 39 10.98 -0.92 23.13
CA ARG A 39 11.27 -0.28 24.43
C ARG A 39 11.63 1.21 24.31
N ARG A 40 12.18 1.62 23.18
CA ARG A 40 12.72 2.98 22.95
C ARG A 40 11.80 3.87 22.13
N LEU A 41 10.63 3.36 21.76
CA LEU A 41 9.66 4.13 21.01
C LEU A 41 8.91 5.10 21.92
N PRO A 42 8.56 6.30 21.42
CA PRO A 42 7.72 7.20 22.17
C PRO A 42 6.38 6.53 22.49
N LYS A 43 5.93 6.69 23.73
CA LYS A 43 4.65 6.16 24.21
C LYS A 43 3.55 7.16 23.89
N TYR A 44 3.10 7.15 22.63
CA TYR A 44 1.95 7.93 22.21
C TYR A 44 0.65 7.31 22.70
N THR A 45 -0.30 8.19 23.05
CA THR A 45 -1.72 7.91 23.19
C THR A 45 -2.48 8.52 21.99
N PRO A 46 -3.74 8.14 21.75
CA PRO A 46 -4.56 8.80 20.73
C PRO A 46 -4.54 10.34 20.83
N ASP A 47 -4.61 10.87 22.06
CA ASP A 47 -4.70 12.32 22.31
C ASP A 47 -3.38 13.05 22.06
N THR A 48 -2.26 12.37 22.28
CA THR A 48 -0.92 12.96 22.12
C THR A 48 -0.34 12.76 20.71
N LEU A 49 -0.78 11.73 19.99
CA LEU A 49 -0.25 11.40 18.67
C LEU A 49 -0.52 12.57 17.70
N PHE A 50 0.56 13.17 17.22
CA PHE A 50 0.57 14.36 16.36
C PHE A 50 -0.09 15.64 16.90
N ALA A 51 -0.56 15.70 18.15
CA ALA A 51 -1.22 16.90 18.67
C ALA A 51 -0.33 18.15 18.58
N GLU A 52 0.91 18.08 19.07
CA GLU A 52 1.88 19.20 18.97
C GLU A 52 2.29 19.49 17.53
N TRP A 53 2.43 18.44 16.71
CA TRP A 53 2.72 18.59 15.28
C TRP A 53 1.60 19.37 14.59
N THR A 54 0.33 19.04 14.84
CA THR A 54 -0.84 19.72 14.27
C THR A 54 -0.91 21.17 14.75
N LYS A 55 -0.64 21.45 16.04
CA LYS A 55 -0.55 22.82 16.57
C LYS A 55 0.52 23.62 15.83
N ALA A 56 1.69 23.04 15.58
CA ALA A 56 2.75 23.68 14.81
C ALA A 56 2.35 23.95 13.35
N GLN A 57 1.58 23.06 12.71
CA GLN A 57 1.03 23.32 11.37
C GLN A 57 0.08 24.53 11.38
N VAL A 58 -0.85 24.59 12.33
CA VAL A 58 -1.78 25.72 12.47
C VAL A 58 -1.01 27.03 12.68
N ALA A 59 -0.02 27.03 13.58
CA ALA A 59 0.83 28.19 13.81
C ALA A 59 1.58 28.62 12.54
N ARG A 60 2.15 27.66 11.79
CA ARG A 60 2.86 27.92 10.52
C ARG A 60 1.95 28.56 9.48
N TRP A 61 0.72 28.08 9.34
CA TRP A 61 -0.25 28.66 8.40
C TRP A 61 -0.56 30.13 8.74
N HIS A 62 -0.73 30.43 10.03
CA HIS A 62 -1.06 31.77 10.50
C HIS A 62 0.10 32.79 10.40
N VAL A 63 1.33 32.36 10.12
CA VAL A 63 2.44 33.29 9.84
C VAL A 63 2.17 34.11 8.58
N ASP A 64 1.72 33.44 7.52
CA ASP A 64 1.57 34.04 6.19
C ASP A 64 0.12 34.37 5.82
N HIS A 65 -0.85 33.94 6.64
CA HIS A 65 -2.29 34.09 6.34
C HIS A 65 -3.01 34.82 7.48
N PRO A 66 -3.62 35.99 7.19
CA PRO A 66 -4.37 36.73 8.19
C PRO A 66 -5.54 35.91 8.72
N ALA A 67 -5.83 36.07 10.01
CA ALA A 67 -7.00 35.45 10.62
C ALA A 67 -8.27 35.95 9.93
N ILE A 68 -9.02 35.03 9.32
CA ILE A 68 -10.37 35.28 8.81
C ILE A 68 -11.40 34.59 9.70
N PRO A 69 -12.66 35.07 9.75
CA PRO A 69 -13.71 34.41 10.51
C PRO A 69 -13.84 32.93 10.11
N LEU A 70 -14.01 32.07 11.11
CA LEU A 70 -14.03 30.63 10.94
C LEU A 70 -14.98 30.19 9.82
N GLU A 71 -16.25 30.59 9.90
CA GLU A 71 -17.30 30.28 8.92
C GLU A 71 -16.93 30.68 7.49
N LYS A 72 -16.27 31.83 7.32
CA LYS A 72 -15.82 32.29 5.99
C LYS A 72 -14.75 31.35 5.44
N ALA A 73 -13.79 30.96 6.28
CA ALA A 73 -12.73 30.04 5.89
C ALA A 73 -13.29 28.68 5.43
N PHE A 74 -14.29 28.14 6.14
CA PHE A 74 -14.90 26.87 5.76
C PHE A 74 -15.72 26.94 4.48
N ALA A 75 -16.46 28.02 4.25
CA ALA A 75 -17.15 28.22 2.99
C ALA A 75 -16.15 28.23 1.82
N GLU A 76 -14.98 28.86 2.00
CA GLU A 76 -13.90 28.83 1.00
C GLU A 76 -13.32 27.42 0.81
N TYR A 77 -13.16 26.62 1.88
CA TYR A 77 -12.68 25.24 1.77
C TYR A 77 -13.67 24.35 1.01
N GLN A 78 -14.97 24.50 1.28
CA GLN A 78 -16.04 23.76 0.61
C GLN A 78 -16.11 24.08 -0.88
N ALA A 79 -15.97 25.36 -1.24
CA ALA A 79 -16.04 25.85 -2.62
C ALA A 79 -14.73 25.68 -3.41
N ALA A 80 -13.59 25.46 -2.73
CA ALA A 80 -12.32 25.28 -3.40
C ALA A 80 -12.29 24.00 -4.25
N THR A 81 -11.86 24.10 -5.50
CA THR A 81 -11.80 22.99 -6.46
C THR A 81 -10.81 21.89 -6.04
N PRO A 82 -11.20 20.60 -6.13
CA PRO A 82 -12.57 20.14 -6.33
C PRO A 82 -13.45 20.45 -5.10
N THR A 83 -14.64 20.96 -5.37
CA THR A 83 -15.64 21.28 -4.34
C THR A 83 -15.98 20.04 -3.52
N ASP A 84 -16.54 20.23 -2.33
CA ASP A 84 -16.96 19.10 -1.48
C ASP A 84 -17.96 18.20 -2.22
N ALA A 85 -18.92 18.77 -2.94
CA ALA A 85 -19.88 18.04 -3.75
C ALA A 85 -19.22 17.21 -4.86
N GLU A 86 -18.27 17.78 -5.60
CA GLU A 86 -17.52 17.05 -6.64
C GLU A 86 -16.66 15.91 -6.06
N LEU A 87 -16.17 16.07 -4.83
CA LEU A 87 -15.36 15.04 -4.17
C LEU A 87 -16.17 13.84 -3.70
N VAL A 88 -17.41 14.05 -3.25
CA VAL A 88 -18.25 12.97 -2.72
C VAL A 88 -19.32 12.50 -3.70
N ALA A 89 -19.43 13.15 -4.86
CA ALA A 89 -20.24 12.67 -5.97
C ALA A 89 -19.91 11.21 -6.28
N ASP A 90 -20.97 10.39 -6.38
CA ASP A 90 -20.92 8.97 -6.70
C ASP A 90 -19.96 8.16 -5.82
N PHE A 91 -19.83 8.54 -4.54
CA PHE A 91 -18.94 7.84 -3.62
C PHE A 91 -19.30 6.33 -3.60
N PRO A 92 -18.32 5.43 -3.81
CA PRO A 92 -18.59 4.00 -3.94
C PRO A 92 -19.29 3.44 -2.71
N ARG A 93 -20.40 2.73 -2.91
CA ARG A 93 -21.03 1.94 -1.83
C ARG A 93 -20.73 0.46 -1.95
N HIS A 94 -20.41 -0.03 -3.16
CA HIS A 94 -20.13 -1.44 -3.43
C HIS A 94 -19.07 -1.55 -4.53
N ILE A 95 -18.04 -2.37 -4.32
CA ILE A 95 -16.84 -2.42 -5.19
C ILE A 95 -16.53 -3.80 -5.77
N SER A 96 -17.28 -4.83 -5.39
CA SER A 96 -17.08 -6.22 -5.82
C SER A 96 -18.31 -7.06 -5.46
N PRO A 97 -18.77 -7.98 -6.33
CA PRO A 97 -18.10 -8.50 -7.54
C PRO A 97 -18.32 -7.66 -8.81
N PHE A 98 -17.55 -7.94 -9.87
CA PHE A 98 -17.74 -7.36 -11.21
C PHE A 98 -18.61 -8.24 -12.10
N GLY A 99 -18.65 -9.55 -11.84
CA GLY A 99 -19.60 -10.44 -12.49
C GLY A 99 -19.79 -11.76 -11.74
N ARG A 100 -20.94 -12.39 -11.93
CA ARG A 100 -21.32 -13.68 -11.34
C ARG A 100 -21.96 -14.59 -12.39
N VAL A 101 -21.72 -15.89 -12.28
CA VAL A 101 -22.44 -16.87 -13.10
C VAL A 101 -23.85 -17.01 -12.53
N ARG A 102 -24.87 -16.75 -13.35
CA ARG A 102 -26.28 -16.95 -12.99
C ARG A 102 -26.76 -18.34 -13.34
N SER A 103 -26.44 -18.80 -14.55
CA SER A 103 -26.77 -20.15 -15.02
C SER A 103 -25.77 -20.64 -16.09
N GLY A 104 -25.76 -21.96 -16.34
CA GLY A 104 -24.79 -22.62 -17.22
C GLY A 104 -23.53 -23.08 -16.47
N LYS A 105 -22.50 -23.52 -17.22
CA LYS A 105 -21.28 -24.10 -16.66
C LYS A 105 -20.05 -23.33 -17.13
N ALA A 106 -19.60 -22.37 -16.31
CA ALA A 106 -18.28 -21.76 -16.47
C ALA A 106 -17.24 -22.50 -15.62
N ALA A 107 -16.00 -22.59 -16.11
CA ALA A 107 -14.90 -23.07 -15.28
C ALA A 107 -14.69 -22.12 -14.07
N PRO A 108 -14.46 -22.61 -12.84
CA PRO A 108 -14.29 -21.75 -11.67
C PRO A 108 -13.22 -20.66 -11.83
N ALA A 109 -12.11 -20.98 -12.50
CA ALA A 109 -11.05 -20.02 -12.79
C ALA A 109 -11.48 -18.87 -13.71
N VAL A 110 -12.48 -19.11 -14.59
CA VAL A 110 -13.05 -18.10 -15.49
C VAL A 110 -14.03 -17.22 -14.71
N ALA A 111 -14.90 -17.81 -13.90
CA ALA A 111 -15.83 -17.06 -13.06
C ALA A 111 -15.10 -16.08 -12.13
N LYS A 112 -13.98 -16.51 -11.54
CA LYS A 112 -13.12 -15.64 -10.71
C LYS A 112 -12.47 -14.47 -11.46
N LYS A 113 -12.42 -14.54 -12.79
CA LYS A 113 -11.68 -13.58 -13.63
C LYS A 113 -12.57 -12.73 -14.52
N VAL A 114 -13.89 -12.96 -14.54
CA VAL A 114 -14.81 -12.19 -15.39
C VAL A 114 -14.70 -10.70 -15.08
N LEU A 115 -14.53 -9.90 -16.15
CA LEU A 115 -14.28 -8.46 -16.10
C LEU A 115 -13.00 -8.02 -15.35
N ILE A 116 -12.15 -8.96 -14.92
CA ILE A 116 -10.82 -8.69 -14.34
C ILE A 116 -9.72 -8.97 -15.37
N SER A 117 -9.68 -10.19 -15.87
CA SER A 117 -8.77 -10.63 -16.95
C SER A 117 -9.47 -11.49 -18.00
N TYR A 118 -10.70 -11.95 -17.73
CA TYR A 118 -11.54 -12.62 -18.70
C TYR A 118 -12.63 -11.68 -19.23
N CYS A 119 -12.75 -11.60 -20.56
CA CYS A 119 -13.78 -10.82 -21.24
C CYS A 119 -15.00 -11.71 -21.54
N PRO A 120 -16.19 -11.48 -20.97
CA PRO A 120 -17.37 -12.29 -21.28
C PRO A 120 -17.85 -12.09 -22.73
N PHE A 121 -17.52 -10.96 -23.37
CA PHE A 121 -18.03 -10.61 -24.70
C PHE A 121 -17.33 -11.36 -25.84
N CYS A 122 -16.00 -11.52 -25.77
CA CYS A 122 -15.21 -12.23 -26.79
C CYS A 122 -14.47 -13.47 -26.24
N GLN A 123 -14.61 -13.74 -24.94
CA GLN A 123 -13.97 -14.84 -24.20
C GLN A 123 -12.44 -14.80 -24.15
N SER A 124 -11.84 -13.64 -24.38
CA SER A 124 -10.40 -13.44 -24.20
C SER A 124 -10.00 -13.59 -22.74
N GLN A 125 -8.89 -14.30 -22.47
CA GLN A 125 -8.24 -14.43 -21.16
C GLN A 125 -7.25 -13.29 -20.84
N SER A 126 -7.18 -12.28 -21.73
CA SER A 126 -6.27 -11.14 -21.63
C SER A 126 -7.03 -9.81 -21.64
N LEU A 127 -8.23 -9.76 -21.05
CA LEU A 127 -9.01 -8.53 -20.92
C LEU A 127 -8.15 -7.41 -20.32
N ARG A 128 -8.18 -6.27 -21.00
CA ARG A 128 -7.66 -5.00 -20.51
C ARG A 128 -8.70 -3.93 -20.79
N LEU A 129 -8.91 -3.04 -19.82
CA LEU A 129 -9.75 -1.86 -19.98
C LEU A 129 -8.89 -0.66 -20.33
N SER A 130 -9.32 0.09 -21.34
CA SER A 130 -8.80 1.41 -21.66
C SER A 130 -9.83 2.43 -21.19
N HIS A 131 -9.56 3.10 -20.06
CA HIS A 131 -10.48 4.11 -19.55
C HIS A 131 -10.29 5.42 -20.30
N ASP A 132 -11.40 6.10 -20.53
CA ASP A 132 -11.41 7.42 -21.13
C ASP A 132 -10.81 8.45 -20.17
N SER A 133 -9.99 9.35 -20.70
CA SER A 133 -9.39 10.46 -19.95
C SER A 133 -10.35 11.63 -19.75
N GLN A 134 -11.35 11.78 -20.61
CA GLN A 134 -12.33 12.86 -20.58
C GLN A 134 -13.60 12.46 -19.82
N ASN A 135 -13.97 11.17 -19.84
CA ASN A 135 -15.07 10.65 -19.04
C ASN A 135 -14.58 9.55 -18.07
N PRO A 136 -14.51 9.81 -16.74
CA PRO A 136 -14.06 8.82 -15.77
C PRO A 136 -14.97 7.59 -15.66
N TYR A 137 -16.20 7.67 -16.17
CA TYR A 137 -17.21 6.61 -16.18
C TYR A 137 -17.34 5.89 -17.53
N HIS A 138 -16.39 6.09 -18.44
CA HIS A 138 -16.34 5.39 -19.72
C HIS A 138 -15.05 4.57 -19.86
N ALA A 139 -15.17 3.36 -20.41
CA ALA A 139 -14.02 2.51 -20.71
C ALA A 139 -14.28 1.54 -21.87
N THR A 140 -13.26 1.28 -22.67
CA THR A 140 -13.31 0.34 -23.79
C THR A 140 -12.51 -0.92 -23.48
N THR A 141 -13.05 -2.10 -23.81
CA THR A 141 -12.28 -3.35 -23.77
C THR A 141 -11.25 -3.39 -24.90
N ARG A 142 -9.97 -3.65 -24.60
CA ARG A 142 -8.92 -3.70 -25.64
C ARG A 142 -8.98 -4.94 -26.53
N CYS A 143 -9.61 -6.01 -26.07
CA CYS A 143 -9.65 -7.28 -26.79
C CYS A 143 -10.73 -7.32 -27.88
N CYS A 144 -11.82 -6.56 -27.74
CA CYS A 144 -12.93 -6.60 -28.70
C CYS A 144 -13.64 -5.24 -28.92
N GLY A 145 -13.15 -4.16 -28.33
CA GLY A 145 -13.71 -2.82 -28.55
C GLY A 145 -15.06 -2.57 -27.88
N THR A 146 -15.55 -3.47 -27.02
CA THR A 146 -16.81 -3.27 -26.30
C THR A 146 -16.71 -2.06 -25.37
N GLU A 147 -17.66 -1.13 -25.51
CA GLU A 147 -17.77 0.07 -24.67
C GLU A 147 -18.53 -0.22 -23.36
N LEU A 148 -17.99 0.29 -22.26
CA LEU A 148 -18.49 0.13 -20.89
C LEU A 148 -18.77 1.50 -20.29
N TYR A 149 -19.96 1.68 -19.75
CA TYR A 149 -20.38 2.92 -19.10
C TYR A 149 -20.79 2.66 -17.65
N GLY A 150 -20.30 3.49 -16.73
CA GLY A 150 -20.61 3.42 -15.30
C GLY A 150 -21.82 4.27 -14.91
N HIS A 151 -22.23 5.20 -15.76
CA HIS A 151 -23.26 6.21 -15.50
C HIS A 151 -24.37 6.16 -16.54
N ALA A 152 -25.62 6.10 -16.09
CA ALA A 152 -26.78 6.01 -16.97
C ALA A 152 -26.93 7.21 -17.90
N ALA A 153 -26.50 8.40 -17.46
CA ALA A 153 -26.51 9.61 -18.27
C ALA A 153 -25.57 9.53 -19.50
N ASP A 154 -24.60 8.63 -19.49
CA ASP A 154 -23.62 8.45 -20.57
C ASP A 154 -24.03 7.33 -21.54
N PHE A 155 -25.13 6.63 -21.29
CA PHE A 155 -25.52 5.49 -22.11
C PHE A 155 -25.97 5.95 -23.51
N PRO A 156 -25.44 5.35 -24.59
CA PRO A 156 -26.01 5.56 -25.92
C PRO A 156 -27.44 4.98 -25.98
N PRO A 157 -28.32 5.49 -26.86
CA PRO A 157 -29.73 5.07 -26.93
C PRO A 157 -29.96 3.56 -27.03
N ASP A 158 -29.10 2.85 -27.77
CA ASP A 158 -29.20 1.39 -27.99
C ASP A 158 -28.14 0.62 -27.19
N TYR A 159 -27.80 1.08 -25.98
CA TYR A 159 -26.76 0.46 -25.18
C TYR A 159 -27.13 -0.96 -24.73
N ALA A 160 -26.57 -1.96 -25.41
CA ALA A 160 -26.84 -3.37 -25.17
C ALA A 160 -26.47 -3.87 -23.77
N LEU A 161 -25.66 -3.11 -23.02
CA LEU A 161 -25.25 -3.46 -21.66
C LEU A 161 -25.90 -2.60 -20.57
N ASN A 162 -27.02 -1.93 -20.89
CA ASN A 162 -27.84 -1.26 -19.89
C ASN A 162 -28.29 -2.26 -18.80
N PRO A 163 -28.16 -1.95 -17.49
CA PRO A 163 -28.65 -2.83 -16.43
C PRO A 163 -30.13 -3.17 -16.61
N ASN A 164 -30.44 -4.47 -16.60
CA ASN A 164 -31.79 -5.01 -16.80
C ASN A 164 -32.25 -5.90 -15.64
N ALA A 165 -31.42 -6.04 -14.60
CA ALA A 165 -31.72 -6.78 -13.39
C ALA A 165 -31.05 -6.11 -12.18
N THR A 166 -31.37 -6.59 -10.98
CA THR A 166 -30.79 -6.13 -9.72
C THR A 166 -30.53 -7.32 -8.82
N VAL A 167 -29.36 -7.35 -8.19
CA VAL A 167 -28.96 -8.37 -7.22
C VAL A 167 -28.75 -7.71 -5.87
N ARG A 168 -29.19 -8.37 -4.80
CA ARG A 168 -28.95 -7.90 -3.43
C ARG A 168 -27.71 -8.58 -2.85
N PHE A 169 -26.84 -7.78 -2.25
CA PHE A 169 -25.68 -8.24 -1.51
C PHE A 169 -25.82 -7.85 -0.05
N ARG A 170 -25.62 -8.82 0.84
CA ARG A 170 -25.50 -8.54 2.27
C ARG A 170 -24.15 -7.89 2.53
N HIS A 171 -24.18 -6.74 3.19
CA HIS A 171 -23.02 -6.02 3.67
C HIS A 171 -22.77 -6.38 5.14
N LEU A 172 -21.56 -6.12 5.62
CA LEU A 172 -21.17 -6.44 6.97
C LEU A 172 -21.80 -5.51 8.00
N ASP A 173 -22.28 -4.34 7.63
CA ASP A 173 -23.13 -3.50 8.49
C ASP A 173 -24.59 -4.00 8.56
N ASP A 174 -24.82 -5.25 8.14
CA ASP A 174 -26.12 -5.93 8.07
C ASP A 174 -27.14 -5.29 7.13
N THR A 175 -26.71 -4.33 6.29
CA THR A 175 -27.55 -3.79 5.23
C THR A 175 -27.60 -4.72 4.01
N GLU A 176 -28.71 -4.66 3.27
CA GLU A 176 -28.78 -5.22 1.93
C GLU A 176 -28.58 -4.12 0.89
N VAL A 177 -27.56 -4.25 0.06
CA VAL A 177 -27.30 -3.31 -1.03
C VAL A 177 -27.77 -3.91 -2.36
N ALA A 178 -28.74 -3.23 -2.97
CA ALA A 178 -29.23 -3.53 -4.30
C ALA A 178 -28.26 -2.99 -5.35
N VAL A 179 -27.70 -3.89 -6.17
CA VAL A 179 -26.71 -3.56 -7.19
C VAL A 179 -27.30 -3.89 -8.58
N PRO A 180 -27.49 -2.88 -9.44
CA PRO A 180 -27.93 -3.09 -10.82
C PRO A 180 -26.92 -3.92 -11.60
N CYS A 181 -27.41 -4.82 -12.45
CA CYS A 181 -26.56 -5.64 -13.31
C CYS A 181 -27.19 -5.89 -14.68
N THR A 182 -26.35 -6.27 -15.62
CA THR A 182 -26.74 -6.68 -16.96
C THR A 182 -26.71 -8.20 -17.05
N LEU A 183 -27.84 -8.81 -17.35
CA LEU A 183 -27.93 -10.23 -17.70
C LEU A 183 -27.38 -10.41 -19.12
N TYR A 184 -26.26 -11.11 -19.24
CA TYR A 184 -25.55 -11.31 -20.49
C TYR A 184 -25.31 -12.79 -20.75
N ARG A 185 -25.78 -13.30 -21.89
CA ARG A 185 -25.49 -14.66 -22.33
C ARG A 185 -24.31 -14.66 -23.27
N ASP A 186 -23.25 -15.38 -22.90
CA ASP A 186 -22.08 -15.52 -23.77
C ASP A 186 -22.28 -16.56 -24.87
N ARG A 187 -21.31 -16.66 -25.80
CA ARG A 187 -21.37 -17.59 -26.93
C ARG A 187 -21.32 -19.08 -26.54
N ASN A 188 -20.96 -19.41 -25.30
CA ASN A 188 -21.01 -20.78 -24.78
C ASN A 188 -22.33 -21.06 -24.05
N GLY A 189 -23.28 -20.13 -24.06
CA GLY A 189 -24.56 -20.24 -23.38
C GLY A 189 -24.49 -20.03 -21.88
N VAL A 190 -23.37 -19.55 -21.33
CA VAL A 190 -23.28 -19.17 -19.91
C VAL A 190 -23.97 -17.83 -19.73
N GLU A 191 -24.87 -17.75 -18.76
CA GLU A 191 -25.54 -16.52 -18.40
C GLU A 191 -24.84 -15.85 -17.22
N TRP A 192 -24.43 -14.61 -17.42
CA TRP A 192 -23.68 -13.80 -16.48
C TRP A 192 -24.55 -12.66 -15.96
N GLU A 193 -24.42 -12.37 -14.67
CA GLU A 193 -24.77 -11.06 -14.11
C GLU A 193 -23.51 -10.19 -14.16
N LEU A 194 -23.52 -9.13 -14.97
CA LEU A 194 -22.39 -8.22 -15.12
C LEU A 194 -22.66 -6.91 -14.35
N PHE A 195 -21.82 -6.62 -13.36
CA PHE A 195 -21.89 -5.43 -12.51
C PHE A 195 -20.94 -4.35 -13.06
N ILE A 196 -21.28 -3.78 -14.21
CA ILE A 196 -20.37 -2.87 -14.95
C ILE A 196 -20.04 -1.62 -14.12
N LYS A 197 -21.03 -1.01 -13.46
CA LYS A 197 -20.81 0.15 -12.58
C LYS A 197 -19.77 -0.14 -11.49
N THR A 198 -19.75 -1.36 -10.97
CA THR A 198 -18.83 -1.78 -9.90
C THR A 198 -17.36 -1.70 -10.33
N LEU A 199 -17.04 -1.82 -11.63
CA LEU A 199 -15.68 -1.57 -12.16
C LEU A 199 -15.24 -0.12 -11.94
N PHE A 200 -16.15 0.83 -12.15
CA PHE A 200 -15.90 2.26 -11.98
C PHE A 200 -15.90 2.65 -10.51
N ASP A 201 -16.80 2.08 -9.71
CA ASP A 201 -16.84 2.27 -8.25
C ASP A 201 -15.54 1.78 -7.60
N GLN A 202 -15.01 0.62 -8.01
CA GLN A 202 -13.72 0.13 -7.54
C GLN A 202 -12.56 1.05 -7.94
N ARG A 203 -12.58 1.57 -9.18
CA ARG A 203 -11.57 2.54 -9.62
C ARG A 203 -11.63 3.82 -8.79
N ARG A 204 -12.83 4.35 -8.53
CA ARG A 204 -13.05 5.53 -7.68
C ARG A 204 -12.58 5.28 -6.25
N TRP A 205 -12.89 4.12 -5.69
CA TRP A 205 -12.44 3.70 -4.36
C TRP A 205 -10.91 3.71 -4.24
N LEU A 206 -10.21 3.15 -5.24
CA LEU A 206 -8.75 3.20 -5.30
C LEU A 206 -8.20 4.61 -5.51
N GLN A 207 -8.89 5.46 -6.27
CA GLN A 207 -8.50 6.86 -6.47
C GLN A 207 -8.59 7.66 -5.16
N VAL A 208 -9.67 7.48 -4.39
CA VAL A 208 -9.88 8.18 -3.11
C VAL A 208 -8.74 7.90 -2.15
N GLY A 209 -8.42 6.63 -1.90
CA GLY A 209 -7.30 6.27 -1.03
C GLY A 209 -5.94 6.53 -1.66
N GLY A 210 -5.69 5.91 -2.82
CA GLY A 210 -4.36 5.84 -3.45
C GLY A 210 -3.87 7.15 -4.07
N THR A 211 -4.75 8.12 -4.35
CA THR A 211 -4.39 9.38 -5.01
C THR A 211 -4.84 10.59 -4.20
N LEU A 212 -6.14 10.70 -3.86
CA LEU A 212 -6.66 11.93 -3.27
C LEU A 212 -6.14 12.15 -1.85
N ILE A 213 -6.43 11.22 -0.93
CA ILE A 213 -6.05 11.37 0.48
C ILE A 213 -4.53 11.50 0.65
N ARG A 214 -3.74 10.64 0.01
CA ARG A 214 -2.27 10.75 0.03
C ARG A 214 -1.77 12.09 -0.53
N SER A 215 -2.36 12.59 -1.61
CA SER A 215 -1.95 13.89 -2.17
C SER A 215 -2.31 15.05 -1.24
N TYR A 216 -3.49 15.01 -0.61
CA TYR A 216 -3.92 16.03 0.34
C TYR A 216 -3.08 16.00 1.60
N GLU A 217 -2.75 14.82 2.11
CA GLU A 217 -1.85 14.69 3.25
C GLU A 217 -0.46 15.27 2.92
N LYS A 218 0.12 14.89 1.78
CA LYS A 218 1.41 15.43 1.32
C LYS A 218 1.37 16.95 1.17
N ARG A 219 0.30 17.49 0.59
CA ARG A 219 0.12 18.94 0.44
C ARG A 219 -0.06 19.62 1.79
N PHE A 220 -0.84 19.04 2.70
CA PHE A 220 -1.00 19.56 4.06
C PHE A 220 0.33 19.63 4.81
N ARG A 221 1.13 18.56 4.78
CA ARG A 221 2.49 18.56 5.36
C ARG A 221 3.38 19.64 4.77
N ALA A 222 3.29 19.86 3.46
CA ALA A 222 4.11 20.84 2.77
C ALA A 222 3.69 22.30 3.02
N THR A 223 2.38 22.58 3.08
CA THR A 223 1.86 23.97 3.07
C THR A 223 1.18 24.39 4.37
N ALA A 224 0.84 23.45 5.25
CA ALA A 224 -0.05 23.64 6.39
C ALA A 224 -1.45 24.17 6.02
N ASP A 225 -1.85 24.10 4.74
CA ASP A 225 -3.12 24.67 4.30
C ASP A 225 -4.30 23.88 4.92
N PRO A 226 -5.12 24.52 5.79
CA PRO A 226 -6.21 23.91 6.52
C PRO A 226 -7.29 23.30 5.62
N ARG A 227 -7.38 23.75 4.36
CA ARG A 227 -8.24 23.16 3.33
C ARG A 227 -7.98 21.67 3.17
N TYR A 228 -6.73 21.23 3.18
CA TYR A 228 -6.42 19.81 3.00
C TYR A 228 -6.84 18.96 4.20
N ALA A 229 -6.75 19.51 5.42
CA ALA A 229 -7.31 18.86 6.61
C ALA A 229 -8.84 18.73 6.51
N HIS A 230 -9.53 19.77 6.01
CA HIS A 230 -10.98 19.72 5.72
C HIS A 230 -11.32 18.66 4.67
N LYS A 231 -10.63 18.63 3.52
CA LYS A 231 -10.90 17.65 2.45
C LYS A 231 -10.60 16.21 2.90
N ILE A 232 -9.59 15.99 3.75
CA ILE A 232 -9.34 14.67 4.35
C ILE A 232 -10.48 14.30 5.30
N ALA A 233 -10.98 15.22 6.13
CA ALA A 233 -12.12 14.98 7.02
C ALA A 233 -13.36 14.51 6.23
N LEU A 234 -13.72 15.27 5.18
CA LEU A 234 -14.82 14.94 4.26
C LEU A 234 -14.66 13.54 3.66
N LEU A 235 -13.50 13.22 3.08
CA LEU A 235 -13.31 11.93 2.44
C LEU A 235 -13.35 10.77 3.44
N LEU A 236 -12.68 10.92 4.60
CA LEU A 236 -12.67 9.88 5.63
C LEU A 236 -14.05 9.62 6.22
N ASP A 237 -14.92 10.63 6.24
CA ASP A 237 -16.30 10.49 6.66
C ASP A 237 -17.07 9.46 5.82
N HIS A 238 -16.97 9.58 4.49
CA HIS A 238 -17.58 8.67 3.53
C HIS A 238 -16.86 7.31 3.45
N VAL A 239 -15.52 7.32 3.56
CA VAL A 239 -14.71 6.08 3.64
C VAL A 239 -15.14 5.25 4.83
N ALA A 240 -15.39 5.86 6.00
CA ALA A 240 -15.74 5.13 7.21
C ALA A 240 -17.04 4.32 7.05
N ASP A 241 -18.09 4.90 6.48
CA ASP A 241 -19.34 4.17 6.25
C ASP A 241 -19.17 3.08 5.18
N THR A 242 -18.48 3.39 4.08
CA THR A 242 -18.24 2.44 3.00
C THR A 242 -17.43 1.24 3.48
N TYR A 243 -16.29 1.49 4.14
CA TYR A 243 -15.39 0.44 4.62
C TYR A 243 -16.05 -0.48 5.66
N TYR A 244 -16.89 0.12 6.53
CA TYR A 244 -17.63 -0.61 7.54
C TYR A 244 -18.64 -1.58 6.95
N GLY A 245 -19.35 -1.18 5.89
CA GLY A 245 -20.33 -2.01 5.21
C GLY A 245 -19.73 -3.04 4.25
N LEU A 246 -18.66 -2.69 3.52
CA LEU A 246 -18.16 -3.50 2.43
C LEU A 246 -17.91 -4.97 2.80
N PRO A 247 -18.41 -5.94 2.00
CA PRO A 247 -18.09 -7.34 2.21
C PRO A 247 -16.61 -7.60 1.95
N LEU A 248 -16.07 -8.60 2.64
CA LEU A 248 -14.78 -9.18 2.33
C LEU A 248 -14.84 -9.84 0.96
N SER A 249 -13.91 -9.51 0.06
CA SER A 249 -13.97 -9.99 -1.32
C SER A 249 -12.61 -10.27 -1.96
N TYR A 250 -12.61 -11.17 -2.95
CA TYR A 250 -11.45 -11.50 -3.78
C TYR A 250 -11.91 -12.18 -5.08
N ALA A 251 -11.47 -11.68 -6.23
CA ALA A 251 -11.66 -12.27 -7.55
C ALA A 251 -13.13 -12.68 -7.82
N ASN A 252 -14.06 -11.71 -7.70
CA ASN A 252 -15.52 -11.91 -7.79
C ASN A 252 -16.15 -12.83 -6.73
N GLU A 253 -15.36 -13.35 -5.78
CA GLU A 253 -15.85 -14.10 -4.63
C GLU A 253 -16.06 -13.17 -3.44
N LEU A 254 -17.05 -13.50 -2.61
CA LEU A 254 -17.30 -12.86 -1.32
C LEU A 254 -17.03 -13.89 -0.22
N ALA A 255 -16.54 -13.43 0.92
CA ALA A 255 -16.35 -14.30 2.07
C ALA A 255 -17.69 -14.88 2.53
N THR A 256 -17.69 -16.18 2.83
CA THR A 256 -18.86 -16.90 3.32
C THR A 256 -18.78 -17.14 4.82
N GLY A 257 -19.93 -17.16 5.47
CA GLY A 257 -20.09 -17.63 6.84
C GLY A 257 -19.99 -19.15 6.94
N LYS A 258 -20.12 -19.67 8.16
CA LYS A 258 -20.03 -21.11 8.47
C LYS A 258 -21.13 -21.94 7.82
N ASP A 259 -22.27 -21.33 7.53
CA ASP A 259 -23.43 -21.93 6.88
C ASP A 259 -23.32 -21.94 5.33
N GLY A 260 -22.24 -21.39 4.77
CA GLY A 260 -22.06 -21.23 3.33
C GLY A 260 -22.80 -20.02 2.74
N GLY A 261 -23.55 -19.27 3.55
CA GLY A 261 -24.15 -17.98 3.19
C GLY A 261 -23.15 -16.83 3.25
N PRO A 262 -23.57 -15.58 2.99
CA PRO A 262 -22.72 -14.41 3.15
C PRO A 262 -22.23 -14.25 4.59
N LEU A 263 -20.95 -13.90 4.77
CA LEU A 263 -20.37 -13.63 6.09
C LEU A 263 -21.17 -12.57 6.86
N THR A 264 -21.51 -12.87 8.11
CA THR A 264 -22.27 -11.95 8.98
C THR A 264 -21.37 -11.02 9.80
N ARG A 265 -21.92 -9.91 10.33
CA ARG A 265 -21.23 -9.03 11.28
C ARG A 265 -20.70 -9.80 12.50
N ALA A 266 -21.55 -10.66 13.07
CA ALA A 266 -21.21 -11.44 14.25
C ALA A 266 -20.04 -12.40 14.00
N GLU A 267 -19.99 -13.04 12.82
CA GLU A 267 -18.88 -13.91 12.44
C GLU A 267 -17.60 -13.13 12.10
N TRP A 268 -17.73 -11.92 11.57
CA TRP A 268 -16.60 -11.03 11.33
C TRP A 268 -15.95 -10.57 12.65
N GLU A 269 -16.76 -10.18 13.62
CA GLU A 269 -16.32 -9.66 14.92
C GLU A 269 -15.97 -10.75 15.94
N ALA A 270 -16.25 -12.02 15.63
CA ALA A 270 -15.90 -13.14 16.49
C ALA A 270 -14.41 -13.11 16.83
N PRO A 271 -14.02 -13.15 18.13
CA PRO A 271 -12.63 -13.12 18.53
C PRO A 271 -11.83 -14.28 17.92
N ARG A 272 -10.71 -13.96 17.28
CA ARG A 272 -9.77 -14.94 16.71
C ARG A 272 -8.34 -14.63 17.17
N PRO A 273 -7.50 -15.66 17.40
CA PRO A 273 -6.07 -15.45 17.53
C PRO A 273 -5.52 -14.82 16.24
N PRO A 274 -4.60 -13.85 16.33
CA PRO A 274 -4.02 -13.22 15.15
C PRO A 274 -3.18 -14.22 14.36
N GLY A 275 -3.43 -14.31 13.05
CA GLY A 275 -2.61 -15.04 12.10
C GLY A 275 -1.31 -14.30 11.78
N ILE A 276 -0.41 -14.14 12.75
CA ILE A 276 0.81 -13.35 12.52
C ILE A 276 1.70 -14.05 11.49
N PHE A 277 1.91 -15.37 11.61
CA PHE A 277 2.79 -16.13 10.71
C PHE A 277 2.06 -17.02 9.71
N GLU A 278 0.74 -17.10 9.83
CA GLU A 278 -0.14 -17.95 9.04
C GLU A 278 -1.32 -17.13 8.52
N VAL A 279 -1.97 -17.62 7.48
CA VAL A 279 -3.22 -16.98 7.03
C VAL A 279 -4.31 -17.29 8.05
N GLY A 280 -4.94 -16.25 8.62
CA GLY A 280 -6.05 -16.40 9.55
C GLY A 280 -7.24 -17.18 8.98
N GLU A 281 -8.15 -17.62 9.84
CA GLU A 281 -9.27 -18.53 9.52
C GLU A 281 -10.12 -18.09 8.33
N LEU A 282 -10.39 -16.78 8.22
CA LEU A 282 -11.17 -16.27 7.10
C LEU A 282 -10.40 -16.34 5.78
N GLY A 283 -9.07 -16.37 5.78
CA GLY A 283 -8.27 -16.29 4.57
C GLY A 283 -7.90 -14.86 4.20
N GLY A 284 -7.05 -14.69 3.19
CA GLY A 284 -6.58 -13.38 2.73
C GLY A 284 -7.62 -12.57 1.94
N TRP A 285 -8.77 -12.29 2.51
CA TRP A 285 -9.76 -11.37 1.90
C TRP A 285 -9.31 -9.92 2.01
N ASN A 286 -9.96 -9.03 1.25
CA ASN A 286 -9.71 -7.59 1.30
C ASN A 286 -11.01 -6.79 1.13
N ARG A 287 -10.94 -5.50 1.47
CA ARG A 287 -12.00 -4.49 1.24
C ARG A 287 -11.54 -3.32 0.39
N ARG A 288 -10.27 -3.31 -0.02
CA ARG A 288 -9.70 -2.28 -0.89
C ARG A 288 -9.44 -2.74 -2.31
N GLN A 289 -8.80 -3.89 -2.49
CA GLN A 289 -8.34 -4.36 -3.81
C GLN A 289 -8.86 -5.76 -4.13
N PRO A 290 -10.14 -5.90 -4.53
CA PRO A 290 -10.79 -7.19 -4.74
C PRO A 290 -10.22 -8.01 -5.92
N ILE A 291 -9.17 -7.51 -6.58
CA ILE A 291 -8.48 -8.14 -7.72
C ILE A 291 -7.04 -8.55 -7.40
N PHE A 292 -6.49 -8.11 -6.27
CA PHE A 292 -5.09 -8.30 -5.92
C PHE A 292 -4.92 -9.45 -4.92
N ASN A 293 -3.74 -10.08 -4.91
CA ASN A 293 -3.50 -11.38 -4.27
C ASN A 293 -3.97 -11.43 -2.80
N LYS A 294 -4.51 -12.58 -2.40
CA LYS A 294 -5.08 -12.85 -1.09
C LYS A 294 -4.06 -12.60 0.03
N GLY A 295 -4.22 -11.52 0.79
CA GLY A 295 -3.45 -11.25 2.03
C GLY A 295 -1.92 -11.21 1.87
N TRP A 296 -1.38 -11.09 0.65
CA TRP A 296 0.02 -11.41 0.37
C TRP A 296 0.99 -10.22 0.51
N ILE A 297 0.56 -8.99 0.17
CA ILE A 297 1.43 -7.81 0.18
C ILE A 297 0.71 -6.65 0.84
N ASN A 298 1.24 -6.15 1.96
CA ASN A 298 0.79 -4.92 2.63
C ASN A 298 -0.72 -4.81 2.91
N MET A 299 -1.43 -5.92 3.10
CA MET A 299 -2.89 -5.94 3.09
C MET A 299 -3.46 -5.14 1.90
N SER A 300 -2.83 -5.14 0.73
CA SER A 300 -3.22 -4.28 -0.40
C SER A 300 -3.40 -2.79 -0.04
N ASP A 301 -2.59 -2.30 0.90
CA ASP A 301 -2.63 -0.92 1.42
C ASP A 301 -3.95 -0.60 2.15
N GLU A 302 -4.58 -1.58 2.81
CA GLU A 302 -5.82 -1.40 3.61
C GLU A 302 -5.66 -0.28 4.67
N HIS A 303 -4.46 -0.09 5.20
CA HIS A 303 -4.12 0.85 6.26
C HIS A 303 -3.86 2.29 5.76
N ILE A 304 -4.00 2.56 4.46
CA ILE A 304 -3.71 3.86 3.82
C ILE A 304 -4.39 5.07 4.48
N TRP A 305 -5.48 4.84 5.20
CA TRP A 305 -6.29 5.86 5.87
C TRP A 305 -5.73 6.31 7.23
N VAL A 306 -4.86 5.50 7.84
CA VAL A 306 -4.45 5.64 9.25
C VAL A 306 -3.66 6.93 9.50
N GLU A 307 -2.55 7.12 8.79
CA GLU A 307 -1.70 8.28 9.00
C GLU A 307 -2.37 9.61 8.59
N PRO A 308 -3.06 9.72 7.43
CA PRO A 308 -3.82 10.91 7.10
C PRO A 308 -4.81 11.32 8.19
N PHE A 309 -5.56 10.37 8.74
CA PHE A 309 -6.46 10.61 9.87
C PHE A 309 -5.69 11.14 11.10
N ALA A 310 -4.64 10.42 11.51
CA ALA A 310 -3.84 10.75 12.69
C ALA A 310 -3.31 12.21 12.64
N ARG A 311 -2.91 12.67 11.46
CA ARG A 311 -2.34 14.02 11.23
C ARG A 311 -3.39 15.13 11.34
N VAL A 312 -4.63 14.87 10.93
CA VAL A 312 -5.66 15.91 10.80
C VAL A 312 -6.68 15.90 11.92
N ARG A 313 -6.82 14.80 12.69
CA ARG A 313 -7.88 14.65 13.69
C ARG A 313 -7.92 15.74 14.76
N HIS A 314 -6.76 16.32 15.09
CA HIS A 314 -6.61 17.41 16.06
C HIS A 314 -6.77 18.81 15.45
N HIS A 315 -6.88 18.89 14.13
CA HIS A 315 -6.86 20.16 13.40
C HIS A 315 -8.23 20.86 13.50
N PRO A 316 -8.30 22.19 13.70
CA PRO A 316 -9.56 22.93 13.78
C PRO A 316 -10.49 22.71 12.58
N ALA A 317 -9.91 22.59 11.37
CA ALA A 317 -10.65 22.22 10.15
C ALA A 317 -11.43 20.90 10.26
N PHE A 318 -10.80 19.88 10.82
CA PHE A 318 -11.43 18.58 11.02
C PHE A 318 -12.56 18.67 12.06
N LYS A 319 -12.28 19.30 13.21
CA LYS A 319 -13.25 19.48 14.30
C LYS A 319 -14.48 20.29 13.86
N HIS A 320 -14.27 21.32 13.05
CA HIS A 320 -15.37 22.12 12.55
C HIS A 320 -16.23 21.38 11.52
N TYR A 321 -15.64 20.61 10.60
CA TYR A 321 -16.40 19.73 9.72
C TYR A 321 -17.29 18.80 10.56
N SER A 322 -16.73 18.17 11.60
CA SER A 322 -17.49 17.32 12.52
C SER A 322 -18.63 18.09 13.19
N GLN A 323 -18.36 19.29 13.72
CA GLN A 323 -19.37 20.13 14.36
C GLN A 323 -20.51 20.50 13.41
N LYS A 324 -20.24 20.81 12.14
CA LYS A 324 -21.26 21.18 11.16
C LYS A 324 -22.10 19.99 10.71
N THR A 325 -21.48 18.85 10.48
CA THR A 325 -22.17 17.66 9.99
C THR A 325 -22.93 16.93 11.10
N TYR A 326 -22.38 16.90 12.32
CA TYR A 326 -22.87 16.05 13.41
C TYR A 326 -23.30 16.81 14.67
N GLY A 327 -23.06 18.13 14.75
CA GLY A 327 -23.35 18.91 15.95
C GLY A 327 -22.35 18.74 17.09
N ASP A 328 -21.26 17.98 16.89
CA ASP A 328 -20.24 17.67 17.90
C ASP A 328 -18.84 17.62 17.22
N PRO A 329 -17.81 18.34 17.73
CA PRO A 329 -16.48 18.35 17.13
C PRO A 329 -15.75 17.00 17.18
N GLU A 330 -16.18 16.08 18.03
CA GLU A 330 -15.58 14.76 18.24
C GLU A 330 -16.34 13.61 17.59
N ALA A 331 -17.54 13.86 17.04
CA ALA A 331 -18.37 12.81 16.44
C ALA A 331 -17.70 12.11 15.24
N LEU A 332 -17.07 12.86 14.34
CA LEU A 332 -16.36 12.28 13.20
C LEU A 332 -15.15 11.46 13.65
N ASP A 333 -14.42 11.92 14.67
CA ASP A 333 -13.30 11.18 15.24
C ASP A 333 -13.76 9.80 15.74
N ARG A 334 -14.81 9.77 16.57
CA ARG A 334 -15.41 8.51 17.06
C ARG A 334 -15.92 7.65 15.92
N LYS A 335 -16.54 8.23 14.88
CA LYS A 335 -17.00 7.51 13.70
C LYS A 335 -15.84 6.83 12.98
N ILE A 336 -14.77 7.55 12.65
CA ILE A 336 -13.61 6.99 11.95
C ILE A 336 -12.92 5.93 12.79
N MET A 337 -12.75 6.17 14.09
CA MET A 337 -12.13 5.22 15.01
C MET A 337 -12.90 3.89 15.07
N THR A 338 -14.24 3.96 15.13
CA THR A 338 -15.10 2.78 15.29
C THR A 338 -15.44 2.07 13.98
N LYS A 339 -15.70 2.82 12.91
CA LYS A 339 -16.16 2.28 11.61
C LYS A 339 -15.03 2.03 10.61
N LEU A 340 -13.88 2.68 10.76
CA LEU A 340 -12.74 2.51 9.85
C LEU A 340 -11.55 1.85 10.56
N LEU A 341 -10.98 2.49 11.57
CA LEU A 341 -9.71 2.02 12.14
C LEU A 341 -9.87 0.70 12.90
N ARG A 342 -10.93 0.53 13.69
CA ARG A 342 -11.28 -0.76 14.29
C ARG A 342 -11.40 -1.86 13.24
N GLU A 343 -12.02 -1.58 12.09
CA GLU A 343 -12.15 -2.55 11.00
C GLU A 343 -10.81 -2.90 10.36
N VAL A 344 -9.93 -1.93 10.15
CA VAL A 344 -8.56 -2.18 9.66
C VAL A 344 -7.76 -3.01 10.68
N ALA A 345 -7.93 -2.76 11.99
CA ALA A 345 -7.30 -3.58 13.03
C ALA A 345 -7.85 -5.02 13.03
N MET A 346 -9.16 -5.20 12.79
CA MET A 346 -9.74 -6.53 12.61
C MET A 346 -9.26 -7.21 11.31
N MET A 347 -9.05 -6.48 10.22
CA MET A 347 -8.40 -7.00 9.01
C MET A 347 -7.01 -7.55 9.33
N PHE A 348 -6.24 -6.83 10.15
CA PHE A 348 -4.94 -7.31 10.64
C PHE A 348 -5.06 -8.59 11.48
N ARG A 349 -6.09 -8.75 12.30
CA ARG A 349 -6.25 -9.95 13.13
C ARG A 349 -6.76 -11.16 12.36
N ASN A 350 -7.72 -10.94 11.45
CA ASN A 350 -8.51 -12.00 10.84
C ASN A 350 -8.03 -12.44 9.45
N CYS A 351 -7.49 -11.50 8.66
CA CYS A 351 -7.22 -11.71 7.22
C CYS A 351 -5.73 -11.59 6.88
N PHE A 352 -4.93 -11.03 7.79
CA PHE A 352 -3.51 -10.82 7.58
C PHE A 352 -2.72 -12.10 7.78
N SER A 353 -1.56 -12.13 7.14
CA SER A 353 -0.55 -13.17 7.24
C SER A 353 0.78 -12.50 6.98
N GLN A 354 1.71 -12.50 7.93
CA GLN A 354 3.06 -12.04 7.61
C GLN A 354 3.86 -13.04 6.82
N LYS A 355 3.61 -14.35 6.98
CA LYS A 355 4.49 -15.44 6.51
C LYS A 355 5.95 -14.95 6.42
N LEU A 356 6.50 -14.31 7.46
CA LEU A 356 7.76 -13.54 7.50
C LEU A 356 8.66 -13.52 6.22
N LEU A 357 8.18 -13.03 5.08
CA LEU A 357 8.90 -13.11 3.80
C LEU A 357 9.59 -11.77 3.54
N THR A 358 10.90 -11.77 3.79
CA THR A 358 11.96 -10.82 3.37
C THR A 358 11.49 -9.39 3.06
N ASN A 359 11.11 -9.06 1.82
CA ASN A 359 10.89 -7.66 1.41
C ASN A 359 9.53 -7.14 1.88
N TYR A 360 8.58 -8.02 2.19
CA TYR A 360 7.21 -7.63 2.50
C TYR A 360 7.01 -7.22 3.96
N GLN A 361 7.90 -7.64 4.85
CA GLN A 361 7.86 -7.22 6.26
C GLN A 361 7.98 -5.70 6.36
N GLU A 362 8.89 -5.13 5.59
CA GLU A 362 9.34 -3.76 5.68
C GLU A 362 8.33 -2.69 5.24
N ALA A 363 7.21 -3.07 4.61
CA ALA A 363 6.32 -2.13 3.93
C ALA A 363 5.18 -1.55 4.80
N ASN A 364 4.94 -2.03 6.04
CA ASN A 364 3.63 -1.85 6.69
C ASN A 364 3.66 -1.30 8.13
N TYR A 365 4.80 -1.33 8.82
CA TYR A 365 4.74 -1.29 10.28
C TYR A 365 4.48 0.07 10.89
N VAL A 366 4.92 1.18 10.29
CA VAL A 366 4.62 2.49 10.87
C VAL A 366 3.12 2.71 10.95
N SER A 367 2.38 2.44 9.87
CA SER A 367 0.93 2.63 9.85
C SER A 367 0.21 1.62 10.75
N LEU A 368 0.69 0.39 10.86
CA LEU A 368 0.15 -0.59 11.81
C LEU A 368 0.41 -0.19 13.27
N TRP A 369 1.57 0.41 13.55
CA TRP A 369 1.89 0.97 14.86
C TRP A 369 1.04 2.20 15.17
N LEU A 370 0.90 3.14 14.23
CA LEU A 370 -0.01 4.29 14.35
C LEU A 370 -1.45 3.82 14.58
N LEU A 371 -1.88 2.79 13.85
CA LEU A 371 -3.19 2.16 14.06
C LEU A 371 -3.30 1.61 15.47
N GLY A 372 -2.32 0.84 15.94
CA GLY A 372 -2.26 0.30 17.29
C GLY A 372 -2.35 1.39 18.36
N VAL A 373 -1.63 2.51 18.19
CA VAL A 373 -1.72 3.67 19.09
C VAL A 373 -3.14 4.26 19.10
N LEU A 374 -3.73 4.48 17.92
CA LEU A 374 -5.05 5.09 17.79
C LEU A 374 -6.14 4.20 18.39
N VAL A 375 -6.22 2.92 18.00
CA VAL A 375 -7.23 1.99 18.53
C VAL A 375 -6.86 1.39 19.88
N GLN A 376 -5.73 1.81 20.45
CA GLN A 376 -5.17 1.33 21.73
C GLN A 376 -5.07 -0.21 21.77
N ASP A 377 -4.64 -0.80 20.66
CA ASP A 377 -4.51 -2.25 20.52
C ASP A 377 -3.10 -2.71 20.94
N PRO A 378 -2.95 -3.34 22.12
CA PRO A 378 -1.65 -3.75 22.64
C PRO A 378 -0.97 -4.75 21.71
N LEU A 379 -1.73 -5.62 21.03
CA LEU A 379 -1.16 -6.59 20.11
C LEU A 379 -0.47 -5.89 18.93
N LEU A 380 -1.09 -4.87 18.35
CA LEU A 380 -0.51 -4.10 17.25
C LEU A 380 0.70 -3.28 17.72
N ILE A 381 0.62 -2.68 18.91
CA ILE A 381 1.71 -1.90 19.50
C ILE A 381 2.94 -2.79 19.77
N ASP A 382 2.73 -3.93 20.42
CA ASP A 382 3.79 -4.87 20.82
C ASP A 382 4.31 -5.72 19.64
N PHE A 383 3.68 -5.60 18.48
CA PHE A 383 4.09 -6.31 17.27
C PHE A 383 4.73 -5.38 16.23
N ALA A 384 3.99 -4.39 15.74
CA ALA A 384 4.37 -3.62 14.57
C ALA A 384 5.61 -2.78 14.83
N ALA A 385 5.66 -2.12 15.98
CA ALA A 385 6.74 -1.23 16.34
C ALA A 385 8.08 -1.97 16.56
N PRO A 386 8.11 -3.07 17.34
CA PRO A 386 9.20 -4.05 17.33
C PRO A 386 9.65 -4.52 15.95
N ALA A 387 8.70 -4.85 15.08
CA ALA A 387 9.02 -5.39 13.78
C ALA A 387 9.64 -4.33 12.86
N GLN A 388 9.18 -3.07 12.88
CA GLN A 388 9.80 -1.95 12.15
C GLN A 388 11.29 -1.80 12.50
N GLU A 389 11.63 -1.93 13.78
CA GLU A 389 13.01 -1.82 14.27
C GLU A 389 13.84 -3.08 13.94
N THR A 390 13.27 -4.26 14.17
CA THR A 390 14.00 -5.54 14.08
C THR A 390 14.07 -6.12 12.68
N SER A 391 13.24 -5.70 11.72
CA SER A 391 13.24 -6.24 10.35
C SER A 391 14.61 -6.14 9.69
N MET A 392 15.32 -5.01 9.84
CA MET A 392 16.70 -4.88 9.36
C MET A 392 17.65 -5.92 9.97
N TYR A 393 17.49 -6.23 11.26
CA TYR A 393 18.32 -7.22 11.94
C TYR A 393 17.91 -8.64 11.62
N ASN A 394 16.65 -8.91 11.32
CA ASN A 394 16.16 -10.26 11.02
C ASN A 394 16.42 -10.63 9.55
N HIS A 395 16.44 -9.65 8.66
CA HIS A 395 16.60 -9.86 7.23
C HIS A 395 18.01 -9.68 6.70
N THR A 396 18.89 -9.04 7.44
CA THR A 396 20.23 -8.75 6.92
C THR A 396 21.26 -9.64 7.57
N TYR A 397 22.07 -10.32 6.77
CA TYR A 397 23.24 -11.06 7.23
C TYR A 397 24.25 -10.15 7.92
N GLN A 398 25.18 -10.74 8.67
CA GLN A 398 26.16 -9.99 9.48
C GLN A 398 27.10 -9.10 8.64
N ASP A 399 27.18 -9.36 7.33
CA ASP A 399 27.95 -8.62 6.35
C ASP A 399 27.12 -7.53 5.63
N GLY A 400 25.90 -7.25 6.10
CA GLY A 400 25.05 -6.18 5.57
C GLY A 400 24.23 -6.55 4.33
N MET A 401 24.38 -7.78 3.81
CA MET A 401 23.54 -8.25 2.71
C MET A 401 22.16 -8.65 3.22
N ASN A 402 21.08 -8.17 2.60
CA ASN A 402 19.73 -8.62 2.96
C ASN A 402 19.45 -10.02 2.38
N GLY A 403 18.49 -10.72 2.99
CA GLY A 403 18.17 -12.12 2.74
C GLY A 403 17.32 -12.38 1.50
N GLU A 404 17.16 -11.37 0.64
CA GLU A 404 16.43 -11.53 -0.62
C GLU A 404 17.21 -12.41 -1.59
N GLY A 405 16.51 -13.31 -2.28
CA GLY A 405 17.16 -14.32 -3.12
C GLY A 405 17.82 -13.81 -4.41
N ALA A 406 17.60 -12.55 -4.80
CA ALA A 406 18.19 -11.96 -6.01
C ALA A 406 18.31 -10.43 -5.91
N PRO A 407 19.23 -9.77 -6.66
CA PRO A 407 19.49 -8.32 -6.54
C PRO A 407 18.27 -7.43 -6.76
N ASN A 408 17.36 -7.78 -7.66
CA ASN A 408 16.10 -7.05 -7.90
C ASN A 408 15.17 -7.08 -6.68
N TYR A 409 15.17 -8.18 -5.92
CA TYR A 409 14.45 -8.25 -4.66
C TYR A 409 15.23 -7.56 -3.54
N MET A 410 16.57 -7.68 -3.50
CA MET A 410 17.42 -6.91 -2.56
C MET A 410 17.23 -5.40 -2.72
N ALA A 411 16.98 -4.95 -3.96
CA ALA A 411 16.70 -3.57 -4.31
C ALA A 411 15.39 -3.04 -3.72
N MET A 412 14.41 -3.89 -3.42
CA MET A 412 13.12 -3.49 -2.87
C MET A 412 13.27 -2.81 -1.49
N PRO A 413 13.85 -3.46 -0.45
CA PRO A 413 14.22 -2.81 0.80
C PRO A 413 15.00 -1.49 0.63
N GLY A 414 15.99 -1.51 -0.27
CA GLY A 414 16.81 -0.34 -0.59
C GLY A 414 16.06 0.81 -1.25
N GLY A 415 14.94 0.53 -1.90
CA GLY A 415 14.12 1.50 -2.62
C GLY A 415 13.09 2.22 -1.74
N TYR A 416 12.54 1.57 -0.72
CA TYR A 416 11.49 2.17 0.11
C TYR A 416 11.77 2.11 1.62
N PHE A 417 12.21 0.97 2.15
CA PHE A 417 12.31 0.78 3.59
C PHE A 417 13.51 1.50 4.21
N TYR A 418 14.71 1.20 3.74
CA TYR A 418 15.89 1.86 4.27
C TYR A 418 15.86 3.37 4.05
N PRO A 419 15.43 3.90 2.88
CA PRO A 419 15.20 5.34 2.73
C PRO A 419 14.24 5.91 3.76
N TYR A 420 13.11 5.24 4.03
CA TYR A 420 12.14 5.67 5.03
C TYR A 420 12.73 5.71 6.45
N LEU A 421 13.54 4.72 6.83
CA LEU A 421 14.18 4.64 8.14
C LEU A 421 15.12 5.82 8.46
N ARG A 422 15.73 6.44 7.44
CA ARG A 422 16.63 7.59 7.60
C ARG A 422 16.01 8.94 7.27
N ASP A 423 14.75 8.96 6.84
CA ASP A 423 14.09 10.20 6.42
C ASP A 423 13.65 10.98 7.67
N PRO A 424 14.04 12.26 7.83
CA PRO A 424 13.50 13.15 8.86
C PRO A 424 11.98 13.26 8.86
N ASN A 425 11.33 13.07 7.69
CA ASN A 425 9.87 13.05 7.52
C ASN A 425 9.31 11.62 7.46
N GLY A 426 10.16 10.61 7.65
CA GLY A 426 9.78 9.20 7.76
C GLY A 426 9.98 8.72 9.19
N TRP A 427 10.72 7.62 9.37
CA TRP A 427 10.86 7.01 10.69
C TRP A 427 11.52 7.91 11.74
N LEU A 428 12.42 8.80 11.32
CA LEU A 428 13.12 9.69 12.25
C LEU A 428 12.23 10.77 12.85
N GLU A 429 11.04 11.02 12.28
CA GLU A 429 10.03 11.87 12.92
C GLU A 429 9.53 11.24 14.22
N HIS A 430 9.45 9.91 14.25
CA HIS A 430 9.02 9.13 15.42
C HIS A 430 10.18 8.75 16.33
N TYR A 431 11.35 8.44 15.76
CA TYR A 431 12.52 8.01 16.52
C TYR A 431 13.80 8.73 16.02
N PRO A 432 14.02 10.00 16.42
CA PRO A 432 15.12 10.82 15.89
C PRO A 432 16.52 10.25 16.14
N GLN A 433 16.70 9.46 17.20
CA GLN A 433 17.98 8.84 17.55
C GLN A 433 18.22 7.48 16.88
N PHE A 434 17.29 7.00 16.03
CA PHE A 434 17.34 5.66 15.46
C PHE A 434 18.70 5.33 14.80
N LEU A 435 19.22 6.19 13.92
CA LEU A 435 20.49 5.91 13.23
C LEU A 435 21.69 5.84 14.19
N LYS A 436 21.69 6.66 15.25
CA LYS A 436 22.74 6.67 16.27
C LYS A 436 22.69 5.40 17.10
N GLU A 437 21.49 4.93 17.44
CA GLU A 437 21.27 3.76 18.28
C GLU A 437 21.34 2.44 17.50
N HIS A 438 21.19 2.50 16.17
CA HIS A 438 21.20 1.37 15.24
C HIS A 438 22.25 1.54 14.12
N PRO A 439 23.56 1.61 14.44
CA PRO A 439 24.61 1.88 13.44
C PRO A 439 24.73 0.80 12.35
N PHE A 440 24.20 -0.41 12.59
CA PHE A 440 24.12 -1.47 11.59
C PHE A 440 23.31 -1.09 10.35
N TYR A 441 22.43 -0.08 10.46
CA TYR A 441 21.70 0.50 9.34
C TYR A 441 22.58 0.84 8.14
N HIS A 442 23.78 1.39 8.39
CA HIS A 442 24.68 1.78 7.30
C HIS A 442 25.15 0.57 6.49
N ALA A 443 25.40 -0.57 7.14
CA ALA A 443 25.76 -1.81 6.46
C ALA A 443 24.54 -2.38 5.71
N ALA A 444 23.39 -2.50 6.37
CA ALA A 444 22.18 -3.08 5.80
C ALA A 444 21.67 -2.36 4.54
N ASN A 445 21.73 -1.02 4.52
CA ASN A 445 21.34 -0.23 3.35
C ASN A 445 22.47 -0.11 2.30
N GLY A 446 23.73 -0.22 2.74
CA GLY A 446 24.90 0.12 1.92
C GLY A 446 25.48 -1.04 1.12
N GLU A 447 25.49 -2.26 1.68
CA GLU A 447 26.26 -3.38 1.12
C GLU A 447 25.66 -3.93 -0.17
N MET A 448 24.33 -4.03 -0.27
CA MET A 448 23.65 -4.40 -1.52
C MET A 448 24.03 -3.51 -2.72
N ARG A 449 24.33 -2.22 -2.48
CA ARG A 449 24.70 -1.25 -3.54
C ARG A 449 26.12 -1.49 -4.08
N ARG A 450 26.89 -2.33 -3.39
CA ARG A 450 28.26 -2.72 -3.72
C ARG A 450 28.33 -3.99 -4.57
N LEU A 451 27.20 -4.66 -4.82
CA LEU A 451 27.05 -5.79 -5.77
C LEU A 451 27.07 -5.34 -7.23
N ARG A 452 28.13 -4.63 -7.62
CA ARG A 452 28.31 -4.17 -9.00
C ARG A 452 29.74 -4.38 -9.50
N THR A 453 29.86 -4.65 -10.79
CA THR A 453 31.14 -4.65 -11.53
C THR A 453 31.70 -3.23 -11.63
N VAL A 454 32.96 -3.08 -12.06
CA VAL A 454 33.57 -1.76 -12.28
C VAL A 454 32.84 -0.94 -13.34
N ARG A 455 32.12 -1.63 -14.24
CA ARG A 455 31.28 -1.02 -15.27
C ARG A 455 29.82 -0.82 -14.82
N GLY A 456 29.52 -1.07 -13.56
CA GLY A 456 28.19 -0.83 -12.97
C GLY A 456 27.15 -1.92 -13.23
N GLN A 457 27.53 -3.05 -13.84
CA GLN A 457 26.63 -4.19 -14.03
C GLN A 457 26.34 -4.84 -12.69
N GLN A 458 25.07 -5.17 -12.42
CA GLN A 458 24.69 -5.89 -11.22
C GLN A 458 25.17 -7.34 -11.30
N VAL A 459 25.63 -7.89 -10.18
CA VAL A 459 25.99 -9.31 -10.09
C VAL A 459 24.74 -10.17 -10.29
N GLU A 460 24.79 -11.17 -11.17
CA GLU A 460 23.64 -12.04 -11.44
C GLU A 460 23.60 -13.25 -10.52
N PHE A 461 22.51 -13.39 -9.75
CA PHE A 461 22.18 -14.59 -8.99
C PHE A 461 20.68 -14.67 -8.68
N GLY A 462 20.18 -15.89 -8.44
CA GLY A 462 18.78 -16.13 -8.10
C GLY A 462 17.80 -15.81 -9.24
N ASP A 463 16.58 -15.40 -8.86
CA ASP A 463 15.50 -15.03 -9.78
C ASP A 463 15.62 -13.58 -10.29
N GLN A 464 16.72 -13.30 -11.01
CA GLN A 464 16.98 -11.99 -11.57
C GLN A 464 16.26 -11.82 -12.92
N HIS A 465 15.34 -10.86 -12.98
CA HIS A 465 14.61 -10.50 -14.21
C HIS A 465 15.23 -9.31 -14.96
N GLU A 466 16.34 -8.74 -14.49
CA GLU A 466 17.05 -7.68 -15.21
C GLU A 466 17.74 -8.25 -16.46
N TYR A 467 17.78 -7.47 -17.54
CA TYR A 467 18.43 -7.85 -18.79
C TYR A 467 19.91 -8.18 -18.55
N ALA A 468 20.38 -9.34 -19.05
CA ALA A 468 21.78 -9.78 -19.01
C ALA A 468 22.79 -8.74 -19.55
N PHE A 469 22.30 -7.75 -20.30
CA PHE A 469 23.03 -6.58 -20.77
C PHE A 469 22.26 -5.30 -20.43
N PRO A 470 22.52 -4.64 -19.29
CA PRO A 470 21.88 -3.37 -18.97
C PRO A 470 22.22 -2.32 -20.03
N ARG A 471 21.25 -1.47 -20.39
CA ARG A 471 21.44 -0.41 -21.40
C ARG A 471 22.44 0.68 -20.95
N SER A 472 22.83 0.69 -19.68
CA SER A 472 23.60 1.74 -19.02
C SER A 472 24.89 1.22 -18.37
N PHE A 473 25.81 0.70 -19.19
CA PHE A 473 27.20 0.49 -18.76
C PHE A 473 27.86 1.83 -18.41
N VAL A 474 28.67 1.86 -17.35
CA VAL A 474 29.55 3.00 -17.09
C VAL A 474 30.61 3.07 -18.18
N ARG A 475 30.46 4.06 -19.06
CA ARG A 475 31.38 4.32 -20.18
C ARG A 475 32.39 5.45 -19.90
N ASN A 476 32.11 6.29 -18.91
CA ASN A 476 33.00 7.39 -18.53
C ASN A 476 34.35 6.84 -18.02
N PRO A 477 35.48 7.08 -18.70
CA PRO A 477 36.78 6.53 -18.32
C PRO A 477 37.24 6.92 -16.92
N ALA A 478 36.95 8.15 -16.46
CA ALA A 478 37.34 8.59 -15.12
C ALA A 478 36.56 7.83 -14.03
N GLN A 479 35.26 7.60 -14.26
CA GLN A 479 34.44 6.82 -13.34
C GLN A 479 34.84 5.34 -13.31
N VAL A 480 35.24 4.79 -14.46
CA VAL A 480 35.75 3.41 -14.56
C VAL A 480 37.09 3.28 -13.82
N ALA A 481 38.03 4.20 -14.04
CA ALA A 481 39.32 4.21 -13.37
C ALA A 481 39.17 4.31 -11.84
N GLU A 482 38.20 5.08 -11.35
CA GLU A 482 37.87 5.12 -9.92
C GLU A 482 37.29 3.79 -9.43
N ASN A 483 36.35 3.19 -10.17
CA ASN A 483 35.77 1.89 -9.80
C ASN A 483 36.81 0.75 -9.86
N GLU A 484 37.81 0.85 -10.74
CA GLU A 484 38.93 -0.10 -10.85
C GLU A 484 39.84 -0.10 -9.62
N ARG A 485 39.79 0.94 -8.77
CA ARG A 485 40.49 0.94 -7.46
C ARG A 485 39.83 0.03 -6.43
N VAL A 486 38.56 -0.32 -6.60
CA VAL A 486 37.83 -1.16 -5.63
C VAL A 486 38.34 -2.60 -5.70
N GLY A 487 38.97 -3.12 -4.65
CA GLY A 487 39.46 -4.51 -4.57
C GLY A 487 38.36 -5.60 -4.65
N SER A 488 38.73 -6.87 -4.64
CA SER A 488 37.78 -7.99 -4.52
C SER A 488 36.89 -7.83 -3.28
N ARG A 489 35.64 -8.29 -3.35
CA ARG A 489 34.69 -8.23 -2.23
C ARG A 489 34.01 -9.57 -2.03
N ASN A 490 33.74 -9.92 -0.78
CA ASN A 490 33.08 -11.15 -0.42
C ASN A 490 32.07 -10.90 0.70
N TRP A 491 30.85 -11.39 0.52
CA TRP A 491 29.75 -11.36 1.48
C TRP A 491 29.42 -12.79 1.87
N ALA A 492 30.23 -13.34 2.78
CA ALA A 492 30.18 -14.75 3.17
C ALA A 492 28.96 -15.12 4.03
N GLY A 493 28.30 -14.13 4.65
CA GLY A 493 27.04 -14.33 5.34
C GLY A 493 25.94 -14.70 4.37
N TYR A 494 25.83 -13.97 3.26
CA TYR A 494 24.88 -14.27 2.19
C TYR A 494 25.35 -15.42 1.29
N GLY A 495 26.64 -15.46 0.95
CA GLY A 495 27.21 -16.42 0.00
C GLY A 495 27.42 -15.86 -1.40
N VAL A 496 27.84 -14.59 -1.52
CA VAL A 496 28.13 -13.96 -2.82
C VAL A 496 29.46 -13.22 -2.78
N GLY A 497 30.17 -13.16 -3.91
CA GLY A 497 31.44 -12.44 -4.01
C GLY A 497 31.75 -11.94 -5.42
N ILE A 498 32.62 -10.94 -5.50
CA ILE A 498 33.22 -10.46 -6.74
C ILE A 498 34.74 -10.56 -6.59
N LEU A 499 35.33 -11.52 -7.29
CA LEU A 499 36.78 -11.62 -7.41
C LEU A 499 37.24 -10.72 -8.56
N ARG A 500 38.27 -9.92 -8.30
CA ARG A 500 38.79 -8.97 -9.27
C ARG A 500 40.29 -9.20 -9.45
N VAL A 501 40.69 -9.49 -10.68
CA VAL A 501 42.07 -9.87 -11.02
C VAL A 501 42.58 -8.96 -12.16
N GLY A 502 43.85 -8.59 -12.11
CA GLY A 502 44.48 -7.70 -13.09
C GLY A 502 44.49 -6.22 -12.67
N GLY A 503 45.21 -5.41 -13.44
CA GLY A 503 45.37 -3.98 -13.24
C GLY A 503 44.35 -3.12 -14.00
N PRO A 504 44.40 -1.78 -13.85
CA PRO A 504 43.54 -0.84 -14.56
C PRO A 504 43.53 -1.09 -16.08
N GLY A 505 42.35 -1.09 -16.71
CA GLY A 505 42.19 -1.37 -18.14
C GLY A 505 42.27 -2.84 -18.58
N HIS A 506 42.74 -3.74 -17.72
CA HIS A 506 42.88 -5.18 -18.01
C HIS A 506 42.15 -6.06 -16.99
N ARG A 507 41.19 -5.48 -16.27
CA ARG A 507 40.55 -6.11 -15.13
C ARG A 507 39.56 -7.18 -15.55
N GLN A 508 39.70 -8.38 -14.99
CA GLN A 508 38.72 -9.45 -15.06
C GLN A 508 37.94 -9.49 -13.73
N GLU A 509 36.62 -9.63 -13.84
CA GLU A 509 35.73 -9.76 -12.67
C GLU A 509 34.97 -11.08 -12.77
N LEU A 510 35.09 -11.91 -11.72
CA LEU A 510 34.35 -13.16 -11.56
C LEU A 510 33.34 -12.99 -10.44
N CYS A 511 32.08 -13.22 -10.75
CA CYS A 511 31.00 -13.25 -9.79
C CYS A 511 30.83 -14.67 -9.25
N LEU A 512 30.83 -14.80 -7.92
CA LEU A 512 30.64 -16.07 -7.23
C LEU A 512 29.30 -16.04 -6.48
N SER A 513 28.50 -17.06 -6.67
CA SER A 513 27.33 -17.37 -5.83
C SER A 513 27.56 -18.77 -5.26
N TYR A 514 27.51 -18.90 -3.94
CA TYR A 514 27.86 -20.13 -3.25
C TYR A 514 27.02 -20.30 -2.00
N THR A 515 26.70 -21.54 -1.67
CA THR A 515 26.10 -21.88 -0.37
C THR A 515 27.23 -22.19 0.60
N ARG A 516 27.08 -21.78 1.86
CA ARG A 516 27.98 -22.23 2.92
C ARG A 516 27.86 -23.74 3.06
N ALA A 517 28.97 -24.46 3.05
CA ALA A 517 28.97 -25.84 3.52
C ALA A 517 28.55 -25.83 5.00
N THR A 518 27.46 -26.52 5.30
CA THR A 518 26.93 -26.70 6.67
C THR A 518 27.73 -27.74 7.43
#